data_AF-A0AAU3JQ75-F1
#
_entry.id   AF-A0AAU3JQ75-F1
#
_cell.length_a   1.000
_cell.length_b   1.000
_cell.length_c   1.000
_cell.angle_alpha   90.00
_cell.angle_beta   90.00
_cell.angle_gamma   90.00
#
_symmetry.space_group_name_H-M   'P 1'
#
loop_
_entity.id
_entity.type
_entity.pdbx_description
1 polymer ?
#
loop_
_entity_poly.entity_id
_entity_poly.type
_entity_poly.pdbx_seq_one_letter_code
_entity_poly.pdbx_strand_id
1 'polypeptide(L)' 'MARKQKITQNQVDHWELTLQMFLDQGDFRQDGRPLSPAGIAERKGEIAELRGLLTLRVGQVVDLDTVQPIDEHPKEG' A
#
# COMPACT_ATOMS: atom_id res chain seq x y z
N MET A 1 7.19 -20.28 -0.50
CA MET A 1 6.35 -20.94 -1.53
C MET A 1 5.52 -19.85 -2.18
N ALA A 2 5.50 -19.76 -3.51
CA ALA A 2 4.80 -18.69 -4.21
C ALA A 2 3.28 -18.74 -3.97
N ARG A 3 2.68 -17.69 -3.41
CA ARG A 3 1.21 -17.57 -3.28
C ARG A 3 0.64 -16.98 -4.56
N LYS A 4 0.74 -17.75 -5.64
CA LYS A 4 0.16 -17.39 -6.92
C LYS A 4 -1.36 -17.30 -6.80
N GLN A 5 -1.92 -16.15 -7.17
CA GLN A 5 -3.35 -15.94 -7.17
C GLN A 5 -3.78 -15.08 -8.35
N LYS A 6 -5.04 -15.26 -8.77
CA LYS A 6 -5.67 -14.40 -9.77
C LYS A 6 -6.23 -13.17 -9.08
N ILE A 7 -5.83 -11.99 -9.54
CA ILE A 7 -6.32 -10.72 -9.01
C ILE A 7 -7.80 -10.55 -9.38
N THR A 8 -8.60 -10.19 -8.39
CA THR A 8 -10.04 -9.94 -8.52
C THR A 8 -10.34 -8.45 -8.44
N GLN A 9 -11.50 -8.03 -8.98
CA GLN A 9 -11.96 -6.64 -8.86
C GLN A 9 -12.07 -6.21 -7.39
N ASN A 10 -12.66 -7.06 -6.54
CA ASN A 10 -12.81 -6.78 -5.11
C ASN A 10 -11.46 -6.51 -4.40
N GLN A 11 -10.37 -7.15 -4.85
CA GLN A 11 -9.04 -6.88 -4.28
C GLN A 11 -8.52 -5.51 -4.70
N VAL A 12 -8.66 -5.15 -5.98
CA VAL A 12 -8.27 -3.84 -6.48
C VAL A 12 -9.08 -2.76 -5.77
N ASP A 13 -10.41 -2.90 -5.68
CA ASP A 13 -11.29 -1.95 -4.99
C ASP A 13 -10.90 -1.78 -3.51
N HIS A 14 -10.57 -2.89 -2.84
CA HIS A 14 -10.13 -2.87 -1.45
C HIS A 14 -8.79 -2.13 -1.28
N TRP A 15 -7.84 -2.37 -2.18
CA TRP A 15 -6.54 -1.68 -2.16
C TRP A 15 -6.69 -0.18 -2.45
N GLU A 16 -7.53 0.20 -3.43
CA GLU A 16 -7.83 1.60 -3.76
C GLU A 16 -8.47 2.32 -2.57
N LEU A 17 -9.50 1.71 -1.95
CA LEU A 17 -10.16 2.27 -0.78
C LEU A 17 -9.19 2.46 0.40
N THR A 18 -8.36 1.45 0.66
CA THR A 18 -7.40 1.48 1.77
C THR A 18 -6.33 2.55 1.53
N LEU A 19 -5.81 2.64 0.31
CA LEU A 19 -4.85 3.68 -0.06
C LEU A 19 -5.48 5.07 0.10
N GLN A 20 -6.70 5.27 -0.42
CA GLN A 20 -7.41 6.54 -0.29
C GLN A 20 -7.61 6.93 1.18
N MET A 21 -8.03 5.98 2.03
CA MET A 21 -8.18 6.21 3.46
C MET A 21 -6.86 6.64 4.12
N PHE A 22 -5.73 6.06 3.72
CA PHE A 22 -4.43 6.45 4.26
C PHE A 22 -3.99 7.85 3.80
N LEU A 23 -4.24 8.18 2.53
CA LEU A 23 -3.94 9.51 1.97
C LEU A 23 -4.85 10.60 2.56
N ASP A 24 -6.13 10.32 2.73
CA ASP A 24 -7.10 11.24 3.34
C ASP A 24 -6.78 11.52 4.81
N GLN A 25 -6.26 10.51 5.53
CA GLN A 25 -5.82 10.69 6.90
C GLN A 25 -4.58 11.57 7.03
N GLY A 26 -3.83 11.78 5.94
CA GLY A 26 -2.89 12.88 5.61
C GLY A 26 -1.83 13.31 6.63
N ASP A 27 -2.25 13.52 7.87
CA ASP A 27 -1.48 14.04 8.98
C ASP A 27 -0.73 12.97 9.78
N PHE A 28 -0.75 11.70 9.33
CA PHE A 28 -0.19 10.57 10.08
C PHE A 28 -0.66 10.62 11.54
N ARG A 29 -1.97 10.72 11.76
CA ARG A 29 -2.55 10.77 13.11
C ARG A 29 -3.31 9.50 13.43
N GLN A 30 -3.28 9.13 14.70
CA GLN A 30 -4.12 8.09 15.28
C GLN A 30 -4.81 8.67 16.52
N ASP A 31 -6.13 8.59 16.57
CA ASP A 31 -6.96 9.13 17.67
C ASP A 31 -6.70 10.62 17.97
N GLY A 32 -6.47 11.41 16.91
CA GLY A 32 -6.21 12.85 17.01
C GLY A 32 -4.78 13.23 17.40
N ARG A 33 -3.92 12.24 17.70
CA ARG A 33 -2.49 12.46 18.04
C ARG A 33 -1.60 12.15 16.84
N PRO A 34 -0.49 12.90 16.64
CA PRO A 34 0.53 12.52 15.67
C PRO A 34 1.07 11.12 15.96
N LEU A 35 1.29 10.33 14.91
CA LEU A 35 1.99 9.06 14.98
C LEU A 35 3.44 9.31 15.43
N SER A 36 4.00 8.31 16.11
CA SER A 36 5.44 8.30 16.39
C SER A 36 6.23 8.22 15.08
N PRO A 37 7.52 8.57 15.07
CA PRO A 37 8.36 8.39 13.89
C PRO A 37 8.33 6.95 13.32
N ALA A 38 8.26 5.94 14.20
CA ALA A 38 8.11 4.55 13.80
C ALA A 38 6.76 4.27 13.12
N GLY A 39 5.66 4.80 13.68
CA GLY A 39 4.33 4.67 13.07
C GLY A 39 4.19 5.41 11.74
N ILE A 40 4.88 6.55 11.57
CA ILE A 40 4.97 7.24 10.28
C ILE A 40 5.71 6.35 9.26
N ALA A 41 6.82 5.73 9.65
CA ALA A 41 7.59 4.86 8.77
C ALA A 41 6.80 3.61 8.35
N GLU A 42 6.11 2.97 9.30
CA GLU A 42 5.22 1.83 9.04
C GLU A 42 4.14 2.22 8.03
N ARG A 43 3.45 3.34 8.26
CA ARG A 43 2.38 3.81 7.38
C ARG A 43 2.85 4.16 5.98
N LYS A 44 4.05 4.74 5.86
CA LYS A 44 4.69 4.97 4.55
C LYS A 44 4.99 3.64 3.83
N GLY A 45 5.46 2.62 4.56
CA GLY A 45 5.65 1.28 4.03
C GLY A 45 4.37 0.67 3.49
N GLU A 46 3.28 0.74 4.25
CA GLU A 46 1.97 0.23 3.82
C GLU A 46 1.44 0.96 2.57
N ILE A 47 1.59 2.29 2.50
CA ILE A 47 1.23 3.07 1.31
C ILE A 47 2.05 2.61 0.10
N ALA A 48 3.35 2.37 0.26
CA ALA A 48 4.22 1.92 -0.81
C ALA A 48 3.83 0.51 -1.30
N GLU A 49 3.51 -0.40 -0.40
CA GLU A 49 3.00 -1.74 -0.73
C GLU A 49 1.68 -1.67 -1.50
N LEU A 50 0.71 -0.88 -1.02
CA LEU A 50 -0.58 -0.69 -1.70
C LEU A 50 -0.42 -0.16 -3.12
N ARG A 51 0.49 0.80 -3.33
CA ARG A 51 0.81 1.32 -4.66
C ARG A 51 1.43 0.27 -5.56
N GLY A 52 2.33 -0.56 -5.03
CA GLY A 52 2.85 -1.73 -5.73
C GLY A 52 1.74 -2.67 -6.20
N LEU A 53 0.80 -2.99 -5.31
CA LEU A 53 -0.35 -3.84 -5.60
C LEU A 53 -1.28 -3.25 -6.67
N LEU A 54 -1.48 -1.93 -6.66
CA LEU A 54 -2.31 -1.23 -7.66
C LEU A 54 -1.70 -1.17 -9.06
N THR A 55 -0.45 -1.61 -9.27
CA THR A 55 0.10 -1.82 -10.61
C THR A 55 -0.42 -3.10 -11.29
N LEU A 56 -1.02 -4.00 -10.51
CA LEU A 56 -1.53 -5.28 -10.98
C LEU A 56 -2.89 -5.10 -11.66
N ARG A 57 -3.17 -5.93 -12.67
CA ARG A 57 -4.45 -5.88 -13.40
C ARG A 57 -5.39 -6.98 -12.93
N VAL A 58 -6.69 -6.68 -12.92
CA VAL A 58 -7.74 -7.70 -12.70
C VAL A 58 -7.57 -8.83 -13.71
N GLY A 59 -7.61 -10.07 -13.21
CA GLY A 59 -7.42 -11.28 -14.00
C GLY A 59 -5.97 -11.72 -14.17
N GLN A 60 -4.98 -10.90 -13.80
CA GLN A 60 -3.57 -11.28 -13.77
C GLN A 60 -3.34 -12.36 -12.71
N VAL A 61 -2.52 -13.36 -13.04
CA VAL A 61 -2.04 -14.35 -12.06
C VAL A 61 -0.64 -13.94 -11.63
N VAL A 62 -0.48 -13.62 -10.35
CA VAL A 62 0.77 -13.10 -9.80
C VAL A 62 1.05 -13.74 -8.44
N ASP A 63 2.34 -13.82 -8.09
CA ASP A 63 2.78 -14.13 -6.74
C ASP A 63 2.84 -12.83 -5.94
N LEU A 64 1.92 -12.64 -4.98
CA LEU A 64 1.86 -11.39 -4.21
C LEU A 64 3.13 -11.13 -3.41
N ASP A 65 3.83 -12.20 -3.00
CA ASP A 65 5.07 -12.10 -2.23
C ASP A 65 6.23 -11.49 -3.04
N THR A 66 6.03 -11.30 -4.36
CA THR A 66 7.03 -10.74 -5.29
C THR A 66 6.71 -9.31 -5.73
N VAL A 67 5.57 -8.76 -5.30
CA VAL A 67 5.15 -7.40 -5.64
C VAL A 67 6.09 -6.42 -4.93
N GLN A 68 6.70 -5.51 -5.70
CA GLN A 68 7.60 -4.52 -5.14
C GLN A 68 6.82 -3.28 -4.69
N PRO A 69 7.08 -2.77 -3.48
CA PRO A 69 6.49 -1.51 -3.03
C PRO A 69 7.01 -0.33 -3.88
N ILE A 70 6.20 0.72 -3.99
CA ILE A 70 6.52 1.95 -4.74
C ILE A 70 6.47 3.15 -3.80
N ASP A 71 7.65 3.66 -3.45
CA ASP A 71 7.80 4.91 -2.71
C ASP A 71 7.68 6.13 -3.64
N GLU A 72 6.93 7.16 -3.22
CA GLU A 72 6.83 8.44 -3.96
C GLU A 72 7.92 9.44 -3.59
N HIS A 73 8.66 9.19 -2.51
CA HIS A 73 9.80 10.02 -2.14
C HIS A 73 11.07 9.38 -2.68
N PRO A 74 11.75 9.98 -3.69
CA PRO A 74 13.15 9.65 -3.90
C PRO A 74 13.86 9.97 -2.58
N LYS A 75 14.67 9.02 -2.10
CA LYS A 75 15.56 9.23 -0.96
C LYS A 75 16.23 10.59 -1.15
N GLU A 76 15.88 11.58 -0.32
CA GLU A 76 16.63 12.82 -0.27
C GLU A 76 18.06 12.40 0.09
N GLY A 77 18.99 12.67 -0.84
CA GLY A 77 20.42 12.42 -0.68
C GLY A 77 21.07 13.42 0.25
#